data_AF-A0A7X9NNI8-F1
#
_entry.id   AF-A0A7X9NNI8-F1
#
_cell.length_a   1.000
_cell.length_b   1.000
_cell.length_c   1.000
_cell.angle_alpha   90.00
_cell.angle_beta   90.00
_cell.angle_gamma   90.00
#
_symmetry.space_group_name_H-M   'P 1'
#
loop_
_entity.id
_entity.type
_entity.pdbx_description
1 polymer ?
#
loop_
_entity_poly.entity_id
_entity_poly.type
_entity_poly.pdbx_seq_one_letter_code
_entity_poly.pdbx_strand_id
1 'polypeptide(L)'
;MEMKEIRIRNISSHEYEQLKKLAERLNYPNLNQFLLSQFKTIIDNGSLNYLHNEFVDELLELKELQKEINENMVKLQVTEIGLKNQVDQYGQAIMLWLELLEYSMKNVR
;
A
#
# COMPACT_ATOMS: atom_id res chain seq x y z
N MET A 1 22.70 18.68 -33.80
CA MET A 1 22.59 18.73 -32.33
C MET A 1 23.63 19.70 -31.82
N GLU A 2 23.22 20.72 -31.07
CA GLU A 2 24.16 21.58 -30.37
C GLU A 2 24.84 20.79 -29.25
N MET A 3 26.18 20.75 -29.24
CA MET A 3 26.94 20.18 -28.13
C MET A 3 27.12 21.27 -27.08
N LYS A 4 26.53 21.04 -25.89
CA LYS A 4 26.72 21.92 -24.73
C LYS A 4 27.79 21.33 -23.82
N GLU A 5 28.76 22.14 -23.45
CA GLU A 5 29.84 21.76 -22.56
C GLU A 5 29.65 22.37 -21.16
N ILE A 6 29.88 21.56 -20.12
CA ILE A 6 29.85 22.01 -18.74
C ILE A 6 31.24 21.77 -18.13
N ARG A 7 31.83 22.83 -17.57
CA ARG A 7 33.10 22.74 -16.84
C ARG A 7 32.84 22.76 -15.34
N ILE A 8 33.11 21.64 -14.68
CA ILE A 8 33.03 21.53 -13.21
C ILE A 8 34.35 22.03 -12.62
N ARG A 9 34.29 23.00 -11.71
CA ARG A 9 35.44 23.58 -11.02
C ARG A 9 35.37 23.24 -9.53
N ASN A 10 36.47 23.45 -8.81
CA ASN A 10 36.58 23.22 -7.35
C ASN A 10 36.39 21.76 -6.89
N ILE A 11 36.69 20.79 -7.75
CA ILE A 11 36.84 19.39 -7.35
C ILE A 11 38.30 19.19 -6.90
N SER A 12 38.50 18.64 -5.70
CA SER A 12 39.84 18.25 -5.26
C SER A 12 40.35 17.06 -6.09
N SER A 13 41.67 16.95 -6.24
CA SER A 13 42.27 15.81 -6.96
C SER A 13 41.87 14.46 -6.35
N HIS A 14 41.65 14.42 -5.03
CA HIS A 14 41.21 13.23 -4.34
C HIS A 14 39.78 12.83 -4.72
N GLU A 15 38.83 13.77 -4.71
CA GLU A 15 37.44 13.53 -5.11
C GLU A 15 37.34 13.14 -6.59
N TYR A 16 38.14 13.76 -7.46
CA TYR A 16 38.19 13.40 -8.88
C TYR A 16 38.58 11.93 -9.09
N GLU A 17 39.62 11.47 -8.42
CA GLU A 17 40.06 10.07 -8.50
C GLU A 17 39.05 9.10 -7.88
N GLN A 18 38.38 9.49 -6.79
CA GLN A 18 37.28 8.69 -6.23
C GLN A 18 36.13 8.53 -7.23
N LEU A 19 35.71 9.62 -7.89
CA LEU A 19 34.65 9.58 -8.89
C LEU A 19 35.03 8.71 -10.09
N LYS A 20 36.29 8.76 -10.52
CA LYS A 20 36.80 7.93 -11.61
C LYS A 20 36.78 6.45 -11.26
N LYS A 21 37.30 6.08 -10.07
CA LYS A 21 37.24 4.71 -9.56
C LYS A 21 35.80 4.21 -9.40
N LEU A 22 34.89 5.08 -8.99
CA LEU A 22 33.48 4.74 -8.86
C LEU A 22 32.85 4.47 -10.23
N ALA A 23 33.16 5.29 -11.25
CA ALA A 23 32.71 5.07 -12.62
C ALA A 23 33.22 3.72 -13.17
N GLU A 24 34.49 3.39 -12.94
CA GLU A 24 35.09 2.11 -13.34
C GLU A 24 34.41 0.93 -12.60
N ARG A 25 34.22 1.04 -11.28
CA ARG A 25 33.57 0.00 -10.46
C ARG A 25 32.14 -0.28 -10.91
N LEU A 26 31.43 0.74 -11.38
CA LEU A 26 30.06 0.63 -11.87
C LEU A 26 29.99 0.32 -13.37
N ASN A 27 31.12 -0.05 -14.00
CA ASN A 27 31.24 -0.42 -15.42
C ASN A 27 30.80 0.68 -16.41
N TYR A 28 31.00 1.95 -16.06
CA TYR A 28 30.76 3.05 -17.00
C TYR A 28 31.92 3.20 -17.98
N PRO A 29 31.65 3.51 -19.26
CA PRO A 29 32.69 3.67 -20.28
C PRO A 29 33.69 4.81 -20.00
N ASN A 30 33.23 5.85 -19.29
CA ASN A 30 34.07 6.96 -18.84
C ASN A 30 33.36 7.77 -17.75
N LEU A 31 34.13 8.62 -17.06
CA LEU A 31 33.63 9.50 -16.01
C LEU A 31 32.51 10.43 -16.50
N ASN A 32 32.55 10.90 -17.74
CA ASN A 32 31.52 11.78 -18.28
C ASN A 32 30.17 11.06 -18.40
N GLN A 33 30.15 9.82 -18.91
CA GLN A 33 28.94 8.99 -18.98
C GLN A 33 28.39 8.68 -17.58
N PHE A 34 29.28 8.43 -16.62
CA PHE A 34 28.88 8.29 -15.22
C PHE A 34 28.21 9.57 -14.71
N LEU A 35 28.84 10.73 -14.82
CA LEU A 35 28.28 12.00 -14.32
C LEU A 35 26.96 12.37 -15.01
N LEU A 36 26.84 12.15 -16.32
CA LEU A 36 25.60 12.35 -17.06
C LEU A 36 24.47 11.45 -16.53
N SER A 37 24.77 10.19 -16.21
CA SER A 37 23.79 9.30 -15.60
C SER A 37 23.33 9.80 -14.24
N GLN A 38 24.24 10.33 -13.42
CA GLN A 38 23.91 10.87 -12.10
C GLN A 38 23.07 12.15 -12.23
N PHE A 39 23.39 13.06 -13.15
CA PHE A 39 22.56 14.23 -13.41
C PHE A 39 21.17 13.85 -13.90
N LYS A 40 21.08 12.85 -14.77
CA LYS A 40 19.80 12.33 -15.23
C LYS A 40 19.01 11.73 -14.06
N THR A 41 19.65 10.93 -13.20
CA THR A 41 19.03 10.43 -11.97
C THR A 41 18.58 11.54 -11.05
N ILE A 42 19.32 12.65 -10.91
CA ILE A 42 18.91 13.80 -10.10
C ILE A 42 17.72 14.53 -10.73
N ILE A 43 17.69 14.69 -12.05
CA ILE A 43 16.57 15.30 -12.79
C ILE A 43 15.32 14.42 -12.68
N ASP A 44 15.47 13.12 -12.91
CA ASP A 44 14.41 12.12 -12.83
C ASP A 44 13.93 11.94 -11.39
N ASN A 45 14.83 11.99 -10.40
CA ASN A 45 14.48 11.95 -8.98
C ASN A 45 13.86 13.27 -8.49
N GLY A 46 14.24 14.41 -9.08
CA GLY A 46 13.63 15.71 -8.83
C GLY A 46 12.18 15.77 -9.35
N SER A 47 11.91 15.15 -10.49
CA SER A 47 10.53 14.97 -10.99
C SER A 47 9.76 13.94 -10.16
N LEU A 48 10.41 12.87 -9.72
CA LEU A 48 9.87 11.91 -8.75
C LEU A 48 9.57 12.57 -7.41
N ASN A 49 10.36 13.54 -6.92
CA ASN A 49 10.04 14.27 -5.69
C ASN A 49 8.80 15.18 -5.85
N TYR A 50 8.61 15.78 -7.03
CA TYR A 50 7.42 16.54 -7.36
C TYR A 50 6.17 15.64 -7.45
N LEU A 51 6.29 14.51 -8.13
CA LEU A 51 5.25 13.47 -8.21
C LEU A 51 5.00 12.83 -6.83
N HIS A 52 6.04 12.59 -6.04
CA HIS A 52 5.92 12.02 -4.70
C HIS A 52 5.17 12.99 -3.78
N ASN A 53 5.42 14.30 -3.87
CA ASN A 53 4.62 15.28 -3.12
C ASN A 53 3.14 15.31 -3.55
N GLU A 54 2.83 15.27 -4.85
CA GLU A 54 1.42 15.22 -5.30
C GLU A 54 0.71 13.92 -4.88
N PHE A 55 1.38 12.77 -4.96
CA PHE A 55 0.77 11.48 -4.63
C PHE A 55 0.83 11.12 -3.14
N VAL A 56 1.69 11.75 -2.34
CA VAL A 56 1.79 11.44 -0.89
C VAL A 56 0.51 11.81 -0.16
N ASP A 57 -0.09 12.96 -0.48
CA ASP A 57 -1.37 13.38 0.12
C ASP A 57 -2.51 12.43 -0.31
N GLU A 58 -2.59 12.08 -1.60
CA GLU A 58 -3.56 11.10 -2.10
C GLU A 58 -3.37 9.71 -1.46
N LEU A 59 -2.13 9.28 -1.26
CA LEU A 59 -1.81 8.00 -0.61
C LEU A 59 -2.14 8.00 0.88
N LEU A 60 -1.98 9.15 1.56
CA LEU A 60 -2.38 9.32 2.95
C LEU A 60 -3.91 9.26 3.07
N GLU A 61 -4.64 9.97 2.21
CA GLU A 61 -6.11 9.90 2.16
C GLU A 61 -6.61 8.48 1.86
N LEU A 62 -6.01 7.79 0.88
CA LEU A 62 -6.35 6.40 0.57
C LEU A 62 -6.10 5.46 1.75
N LYS A 63 -5.02 5.67 2.50
CA LYS A 63 -4.71 4.88 3.70
C LYS A 63 -5.75 5.11 4.80
N GLU A 64 -6.21 6.35 4.98
CA GLU A 64 -7.26 6.67 5.95
C GLU A 64 -8.61 6.06 5.55
N LEU A 65 -8.99 6.17 4.27
CA LEU A 65 -10.19 5.51 3.73
C LEU A 65 -10.12 3.99 3.90
N GLN A 66 -8.97 3.38 3.62
CA GLN A 66 -8.79 1.94 3.80
C GLN A 66 -8.94 1.52 5.27
N LYS A 67 -8.46 2.34 6.21
CA LYS A 67 -8.64 2.10 7.64
C LYS A 67 -10.12 2.14 8.03
N GLU A 68 -10.86 3.14 7.58
CA GLU A 68 -12.30 3.27 7.86
C GLU A 68 -13.09 2.08 7.29
N ILE A 69 -12.78 1.69 6.04
CA ILE A 69 -13.39 0.53 5.39
C ILE A 69 -13.15 -0.74 6.21
N ASN A 70 -11.93 -0.96 6.72
CA ASN A 70 -11.63 -2.13 7.55
C ASN A 70 -12.39 -2.12 8.87
N GLU A 71 -12.48 -0.97 9.55
CA GLU A 71 -13.25 -0.84 10.79
C GLU A 71 -14.74 -1.13 10.57
N ASN A 72 -15.30 -0.67 9.45
CA ASN A 72 -16.70 -0.93 9.09
C ASN A 72 -16.92 -2.41 8.74
N MET A 73 -15.99 -3.07 8.05
CA MET A 73 -16.07 -4.51 7.79
C MET A 73 -16.09 -5.33 9.08
N VAL A 74 -15.26 -4.99 10.06
CA VAL A 74 -15.25 -5.67 11.36
C VAL A 74 -16.61 -5.51 12.08
N LYS A 75 -17.18 -4.29 12.09
CA LYS A 75 -18.51 -4.06 12.67
C LYS A 75 -19.60 -4.89 11.98
N LEU A 76 -19.56 -4.99 10.66
CA LEU A 76 -20.50 -5.81 9.90
C LEU A 76 -20.35 -7.30 10.25
N GLN A 77 -19.14 -7.82 10.33
CA GLN A 77 -18.90 -9.23 10.72
C GLN A 77 -19.42 -9.53 12.12
N VAL A 78 -19.18 -8.65 13.09
CA VAL A 78 -19.73 -8.82 14.46
C VAL A 78 -21.25 -8.82 14.44
N THR A 79 -21.85 -7.92 13.67
CA THR A 79 -23.32 -7.83 13.53
C THR A 79 -23.89 -9.09 12.89
N GLU A 80 -23.25 -9.61 11.84
CA GLU A 80 -23.63 -10.84 11.16
C GLU A 80 -23.61 -12.05 12.10
N ILE A 81 -22.55 -12.20 12.90
CA ILE A 81 -22.46 -13.26 13.90
C ILE A 81 -23.60 -13.15 14.92
N GLY A 82 -23.90 -11.94 15.38
CA GLY A 82 -25.01 -11.68 16.30
C GLY A 82 -26.37 -12.08 15.71
N LEU A 83 -26.63 -11.69 14.46
CA LEU A 83 -27.85 -12.05 13.74
C LEU A 83 -27.96 -13.56 13.54
N LYS A 84 -26.87 -14.24 13.17
CA LYS A 84 -26.85 -15.69 13.00
C LYS A 84 -27.22 -16.42 14.30
N ASN A 85 -26.65 -15.99 15.42
CA ASN A 85 -26.99 -16.56 16.73
C ASN A 85 -28.47 -16.36 17.08
N GLN A 86 -29.05 -15.19 16.77
CA GLN A 86 -30.48 -14.94 16.99
C GLN A 86 -31.35 -15.84 16.14
N VAL A 87 -31.01 -16.02 14.86
CA VAL A 87 -31.73 -16.92 13.96
C VAL A 87 -31.68 -18.36 14.49
N ASP A 88 -30.53 -18.83 14.96
CA ASP A 88 -30.39 -20.16 15.54
C ASP A 88 -31.26 -20.32 16.81
N GLN A 89 -31.30 -19.31 17.68
CA GLN A 89 -32.15 -19.32 18.87
C GLN A 89 -33.64 -19.38 18.53
N TYR A 90 -34.09 -18.56 17.57
CA TYR A 90 -35.47 -18.59 17.11
C TYR A 90 -35.82 -19.92 16.45
N GLY A 91 -34.91 -20.50 15.67
CA GLY A 91 -35.08 -21.84 15.09
C GLY A 91 -35.29 -22.90 16.16
N GLN A 92 -34.47 -22.92 17.21
CA GLN A 92 -34.62 -23.85 18.33
C GLN A 92 -35.93 -23.65 19.08
N ALA A 93 -36.32 -22.40 19.33
CA ALA A 93 -37.60 -22.10 19.98
C ALA A 93 -38.77 -22.64 19.14
N ILE A 94 -38.79 -22.37 17.83
CA ILE A 94 -39.83 -22.86 16.91
C ILE A 94 -39.90 -24.39 16.92
N MET A 95 -38.76 -25.07 16.89
CA MET A 95 -38.71 -26.54 16.97
C MET A 95 -39.34 -27.07 18.27
N LEU A 96 -38.98 -26.48 19.42
CA LEU A 96 -39.58 -26.84 20.71
C LEU A 96 -41.09 -26.62 20.75
N TRP A 97 -41.57 -25.51 20.18
CA TRP A 97 -42.99 -25.22 20.05
C TRP A 97 -43.71 -26.27 19.20
N LEU A 98 -43.12 -26.69 18.08
CA LEU A 98 -43.69 -27.73 17.22
C LEU A 98 -43.75 -29.10 17.92
N GLU A 99 -42.69 -29.47 18.65
CA GLU A 99 -42.66 -30.71 19.45
C GLU A 99 -43.74 -30.71 20.54
N LEU A 100 -43.93 -29.59 21.24
CA LEU A 100 -44.98 -29.44 22.25
C LEU A 100 -46.38 -29.57 21.63
N LEU A 101 -46.62 -28.94 20.48
CA LEU A 101 -47.87 -29.05 19.76
C LEU A 101 -48.14 -30.50 19.34
N GLU A 102 -47.14 -31.19 18.77
CA GLU A 102 -47.27 -32.59 18.38
C GLU A 102 -47.59 -33.49 19.58
N TYR A 103 -46.90 -33.29 20.71
CA TYR A 103 -47.16 -34.00 21.95
C TYR A 103 -48.58 -33.75 22.46
N SER A 104 -49.04 -32.49 22.46
CA SER A 104 -50.39 -32.13 22.91
C SER A 104 -51.47 -32.79 22.04
N MET A 105 -51.30 -32.82 20.71
CA MET A 105 -52.24 -33.45 19.79
C MET A 105 -52.33 -34.97 19.98
N LYS A 106 -51.21 -35.62 20.33
CA LYS A 106 -51.15 -37.07 20.58
C LYS A 106 -51.81 -37.47 21.91
N ASN A 107 -51.84 -36.58 22.90
CA ASN A 107 -52.33 -36.87 24.25
C ASN A 107 -53.73 -36.29 24.56
N VAL A 108 -54.46 -35.78 23.56
CA VAL A 108 -55.86 -35.29 23.69
C VAL A 108 -56.86 -36.38 23.21
N ARG A 109 -56.62 -37.65 23.55
CA ARG A 109 -57.60 -38.74 23.40
C ARG A 109 -57.89 -39.41 24.72
#